data_AF-A0A847L3A4-F1
#
_entry.id   AF-A0A847L3A4-F1
#
_cell.length_a   1.000
_cell.length_b   1.000
_cell.length_c   1.000
_cell.angle_alpha   90.00
_cell.angle_beta   90.00
_cell.angle_gamma   90.00
#
_symmetry.space_group_name_H-M   'P 1'
#
loop_
_entity.id
_entity.type
_entity.pdbx_description
1 polymer ?
#
loop_
_entity_poly.entity_id
_entity_poly.type
_entity_poly.pdbx_seq_one_letter_code
_entity_poly.pdbx_strand_id
1 'polypeptide(L)'
;ITIILLLHHEINPDTLNIDRWSAIHYFIQNLFDGIYPYAAQTHLGGYGSPFPIWQFFHIPFFLMGNISYAMIFSFLLFVIALMYYEENKEKKLFIILLLTLSPSFWYEAAARSDLFYNFILVFITILIIANNKVSLQKNTLLLGAICGLFMSTRISVIIPFFIFLFPEFIKISVRKKLTFIGTIFLAFALSFLPLILWDFHMLFLFEFNPFVLQSRQGNLFDVAFIIGISVFFSLRWQDNFFRLNEYIAFALFAFIAFTYLIKLISSNFADNIFSSAYDITYFNMGMPFLIYSLATAFLRNNEYSKDSKKAFLDKD
;
A
#
# COMPACT_ATOMS: atom_id res chain seq x y z
N ILE A 1 18.06 8.71 -5.95
CA ILE A 1 18.19 9.42 -4.65
C ILE A 1 18.48 10.90 -4.88
N THR A 2 19.57 11.28 -5.55
CA THR A 2 19.91 12.69 -5.83
C THR A 2 18.77 13.47 -6.49
N ILE A 3 18.11 12.90 -7.50
CA ILE A 3 16.96 13.56 -8.16
C ILE A 3 15.78 13.75 -7.20
N ILE A 4 15.50 12.79 -6.32
CA ILE A 4 14.42 12.90 -5.33
C ILE A 4 14.73 14.04 -4.34
N LEU A 5 15.98 14.11 -3.87
CA LEU A 5 16.43 15.18 -2.98
C LEU A 5 16.35 16.55 -3.67
N LEU A 6 16.71 16.62 -4.95
CA LEU A 6 16.58 17.84 -5.74
C LEU A 6 15.11 18.25 -5.88
N LEU A 7 14.20 17.32 -6.19
CA LEU A 7 12.76 17.60 -6.22
C LEU A 7 12.25 18.12 -4.87
N HIS A 8 12.65 17.51 -3.76
CA HIS A 8 12.26 17.97 -2.42
C HIS A 8 12.86 19.34 -2.06
N HIS A 9 13.98 19.73 -2.66
CA HIS A 9 14.56 21.06 -2.48
C HIS A 9 13.84 22.12 -3.33
N GLU A 10 13.61 21.83 -4.61
CA GLU A 10 13.05 22.79 -5.57
C GLU A 10 11.54 22.98 -5.43
N ILE A 11 10.80 21.95 -4.98
CA ILE A 11 9.34 21.99 -4.88
C ILE A 11 8.95 22.31 -3.44
N ASN A 12 8.41 23.51 -3.24
CA ASN A 12 7.77 23.90 -2.00
C ASN A 12 6.45 23.12 -1.81
N PRO A 13 6.35 22.26 -0.80
CA PRO A 13 5.22 21.35 -0.64
C PRO A 13 3.95 22.05 -0.14
N ASP A 14 4.03 23.27 0.40
CA ASP A 14 2.88 24.09 0.81
C ASP A 14 2.16 24.72 -0.40
N THR A 15 2.82 24.74 -1.56
CA THR A 15 2.22 25.28 -2.81
C THR A 15 1.43 24.23 -3.58
N LEU A 16 1.50 22.97 -3.17
CA LEU A 16 0.85 21.85 -3.84
C LEU A 16 -0.59 21.71 -3.35
N ASN A 17 -1.52 21.40 -4.24
CA ASN A 17 -2.90 21.09 -3.87
C ASN A 17 -3.06 19.65 -3.34
N ILE A 18 -2.07 19.16 -2.59
CA ILE A 18 -1.97 17.79 -2.06
C ILE A 18 -1.41 17.85 -0.64
N ASP A 19 -2.20 17.41 0.33
CA ASP A 19 -1.92 17.64 1.74
C ASP A 19 -1.39 16.43 2.52
N ARG A 20 -1.11 15.33 1.82
CA ARG A 20 -0.66 14.04 2.38
C ARG A 20 0.57 14.16 3.28
N TRP A 21 1.57 14.94 2.87
CA TRP A 21 2.77 15.15 3.67
C TRP A 21 2.41 15.94 4.95
N SER A 22 1.65 17.03 4.83
CA SER A 22 1.32 17.90 5.97
C SER A 22 0.40 17.21 6.97
N ALA A 23 -0.46 16.29 6.51
CA ALA A 23 -1.27 15.44 7.36
C ALA A 23 -0.43 14.58 8.32
N ILE A 24 0.73 14.11 7.88
CA ILE A 24 1.65 13.32 8.70
C ILE A 24 2.52 14.26 9.55
N HIS A 25 3.04 15.32 8.94
CA HIS A 25 3.92 16.27 9.63
C HIS A 25 3.22 16.91 10.83
N TYR A 26 2.04 17.49 10.64
CA TYR A 26 1.30 18.17 11.70
C TYR A 26 0.71 17.21 12.74
N PHE A 27 0.37 15.97 12.35
CA PHE A 27 0.02 14.93 13.32
C PHE A 27 1.17 14.68 14.30
N ILE A 28 2.39 14.49 13.77
CA ILE A 28 3.57 14.21 14.60
C ILE A 28 3.97 15.46 15.40
N GLN A 29 3.85 16.64 14.82
CA GLN A 29 4.07 17.90 15.54
C GLN A 29 3.15 18.02 16.75
N ASN A 30 1.83 17.85 16.56
CA ASN A 30 0.87 17.85 17.67
C ASN A 30 1.21 16.82 18.73
N LEU A 31 1.60 15.61 18.32
CA LEU A 31 2.04 14.56 19.24
C LEU A 31 3.19 15.02 20.14
N PHE A 32 4.20 15.71 19.59
CA PHE A 32 5.32 16.25 20.36
C PHE A 32 4.96 17.49 21.19
N ASP A 33 4.00 18.28 20.72
CA ASP A 33 3.52 19.48 21.40
C ASP A 33 2.51 19.18 22.53
N GLY A 34 2.16 17.91 22.75
CA GLY A 34 1.17 17.51 23.76
C GLY A 34 -0.26 17.89 23.37
N ILE A 35 -0.52 18.10 22.08
CA ILE A 35 -1.83 18.34 21.48
C ILE A 35 -2.34 17.02 20.90
N TYR A 36 -3.65 16.77 20.97
CA TYR A 36 -4.20 15.53 20.42
C TYR A 36 -3.84 15.38 18.92
N PRO A 37 -3.15 14.29 18.50
CA PRO A 37 -2.52 14.23 17.18
C PRO A 37 -3.49 14.36 16.00
N TYR A 38 -4.67 13.74 16.07
CA TYR A 38 -5.67 13.82 15.00
C TYR A 38 -6.45 15.14 14.97
N ALA A 39 -6.21 16.07 15.90
CA ALA A 39 -6.73 17.44 15.81
C ALA A 39 -5.92 18.32 14.84
N ALA A 40 -4.80 17.82 14.33
CA ALA A 40 -3.97 18.54 13.36
C ALA A 40 -4.71 18.75 12.04
N GLN A 41 -4.84 20.01 11.63
CA GLN A 41 -5.28 20.36 10.28
C GLN A 41 -4.10 20.35 9.31
N THR A 42 -4.36 19.97 8.08
CA THR A 42 -3.38 20.02 6.99
C THR A 42 -3.18 21.46 6.48
N HIS A 43 -2.17 21.70 5.64
CA HIS A 43 -1.96 23.04 5.08
C HIS A 43 -3.10 23.50 4.15
N LEU A 44 -3.96 22.57 3.70
CA LEU A 44 -5.17 22.86 2.94
C LEU A 44 -6.43 22.93 3.83
N GLY A 45 -6.29 22.87 5.16
CA GLY A 45 -7.39 22.89 6.13
C GLY A 45 -8.14 21.55 6.28
N GLY A 46 -7.63 20.47 5.66
CA GLY A 46 -8.15 19.10 5.83
C GLY A 46 -7.65 18.44 7.11
N TYR A 47 -7.91 17.13 7.27
CA TYR A 47 -7.43 16.33 8.41
C TYR A 47 -6.73 15.05 7.93
N GLY A 48 -5.85 14.50 8.77
CA GLY A 48 -5.10 13.30 8.44
C GLY A 48 -5.95 12.03 8.43
N SER A 49 -6.00 11.36 7.27
CA SER A 49 -6.65 10.05 7.12
C SER A 49 -5.82 8.83 7.55
N PRO A 50 -4.47 8.80 7.50
CA PRO A 50 -3.73 7.59 7.83
C PRO A 50 -3.89 7.14 9.29
N PHE A 51 -3.81 5.83 9.51
CA PHE A 51 -3.91 5.23 10.82
C PHE A 51 -2.56 5.26 11.59
N PRO A 52 -2.58 5.05 12.92
CA PRO A 52 -1.48 5.40 13.81
C PRO A 52 -0.15 4.74 13.48
N ILE A 53 -0.13 3.47 13.04
CA ILE A 53 1.14 2.81 12.71
C ILE A 53 1.83 3.51 11.54
N TRP A 54 1.07 4.04 10.59
CA TRP A 54 1.67 4.82 9.50
C TRP A 54 2.26 6.13 9.99
N GLN A 55 1.59 6.80 10.93
CA GLN A 55 2.09 8.03 11.53
C GLN A 55 3.37 7.78 12.33
N PHE A 56 3.38 6.72 13.15
CA PHE A 56 4.54 6.37 13.98
C PHE A 56 5.74 5.91 13.16
N PHE A 57 5.51 5.23 12.02
CA PHE A 57 6.57 4.93 11.06
C PHE A 57 7.32 6.19 10.59
N HIS A 58 6.64 7.35 10.55
CA HIS A 58 7.24 8.61 10.10
C HIS A 58 8.00 9.38 11.18
N ILE A 59 7.88 9.03 12.46
CA ILE A 59 8.54 9.74 13.57
C ILE A 59 10.05 9.89 13.37
N PRO A 60 10.83 8.83 13.02
CA PRO A 60 12.27 8.99 12.84
C PRO A 60 12.62 10.02 11.76
N PHE A 61 11.84 10.08 10.68
CA PHE A 61 12.07 11.01 9.57
C PHE A 61 11.64 12.43 9.91
N PHE A 62 10.58 12.59 10.71
CA PHE A 62 10.20 13.86 11.30
C PHE A 62 11.34 14.44 12.14
N LEU A 63 11.94 13.62 13.01
CA LEU A 63 13.08 14.03 13.86
C LEU A 63 14.34 14.37 13.04
N MET A 64 14.49 13.81 11.83
CA MET A 64 15.54 14.20 10.87
C MET A 64 15.25 15.53 10.16
N GLY A 65 14.12 16.18 10.45
CA GLY A 65 13.70 17.46 9.87
C GLY A 65 12.93 17.34 8.55
N ASN A 66 12.73 16.13 8.02
CA ASN A 66 11.98 15.93 6.78
C ASN A 66 11.30 14.56 6.72
N ILE A 67 9.98 14.54 6.87
CA ILE A 67 9.17 13.32 6.82
C ILE A 67 9.26 12.58 5.48
N SER A 68 9.61 13.27 4.40
CA SER A 68 9.72 12.69 3.06
C SER A 68 10.96 11.80 2.91
N TYR A 69 11.86 11.76 3.89
CA TYR A 69 12.91 10.73 3.93
C TYR A 69 12.34 9.31 4.06
N ALA A 70 11.11 9.14 4.56
CA ALA A 70 10.39 7.87 4.56
C ALA A 70 10.26 7.25 3.17
N MET A 71 10.07 8.09 2.13
CA MET A 71 10.07 7.66 0.73
C MET A 71 11.40 7.02 0.35
N ILE A 72 12.50 7.74 0.60
CA ILE A 72 13.84 7.31 0.21
C ILE A 72 14.18 6.00 0.93
N PHE A 73 13.87 5.93 2.22
CA PHE A 73 14.02 4.71 3.01
C PHE A 73 13.21 3.55 2.44
N SER A 74 11.93 3.75 2.13
CA SER A 74 11.06 2.68 1.59
C SER A 74 11.54 2.21 0.22
N PHE A 75 11.99 3.13 -0.64
CA PHE A 75 12.57 2.80 -1.94
C PHE A 75 13.89 2.03 -1.81
N LEU A 76 14.77 2.44 -0.90
CA LEU A 76 16.01 1.70 -0.60
C LEU A 76 15.71 0.28 -0.09
N LEU A 77 14.75 0.16 0.83
CA LEU A 77 14.32 -1.13 1.36
C LEU A 77 13.74 -2.01 0.25
N PHE A 78 12.99 -1.43 -0.70
CA PHE A 78 12.48 -2.14 -1.88
C PHE A 78 13.62 -2.69 -2.73
N VAL A 79 14.62 -1.86 -3.06
CA VAL A 79 15.79 -2.30 -3.82
C VAL A 79 16.55 -3.39 -3.07
N ILE A 80 16.81 -3.23 -1.77
CA ILE A 80 17.48 -4.23 -0.94
C ILE A 80 16.71 -5.55 -0.93
N ALA A 81 15.38 -5.49 -0.76
CA ALA A 81 14.52 -6.67 -0.76
C ALA A 81 14.58 -7.41 -2.10
N LEU A 82 14.53 -6.69 -3.24
CA LEU A 82 14.71 -7.29 -4.56
C LEU A 82 16.11 -7.90 -4.73
N MET A 83 17.15 -7.21 -4.27
CA MET A 83 18.52 -7.73 -4.36
C MET A 83 18.69 -9.04 -3.60
N TYR A 84 18.02 -9.19 -2.46
CA TYR A 84 18.09 -10.37 -1.62
C TYR A 84 17.16 -11.52 -2.07
N TYR A 85 15.91 -11.23 -2.44
CA TYR A 85 14.88 -12.27 -2.65
C TYR A 85 14.59 -12.61 -4.12
N GLU A 86 14.83 -11.69 -5.06
CA GLU A 86 14.78 -12.05 -6.46
C GLU A 86 16.12 -12.69 -6.84
N GLU A 87 16.16 -13.69 -7.71
CA GLU A 87 17.43 -14.30 -8.14
C GLU A 87 17.85 -13.76 -9.50
N ASN A 88 16.87 -13.53 -10.38
CA ASN A 88 17.13 -13.12 -11.76
C ASN A 88 17.60 -11.65 -11.82
N LYS A 89 18.87 -11.45 -12.21
CA LYS A 89 19.49 -10.11 -12.30
C LYS A 89 18.81 -9.21 -13.33
N GLU A 90 18.41 -9.76 -14.48
CA GLU A 90 17.71 -9.01 -15.52
C GLU A 90 16.35 -8.53 -15.00
N LYS A 91 15.65 -9.40 -14.26
CA LYS A 91 14.38 -9.06 -13.62
C LYS A 91 14.51 -7.94 -12.61
N LYS A 92 15.49 -8.01 -11.71
CA LYS A 92 15.76 -6.94 -10.72
C LYS A 92 15.97 -5.61 -11.40
N LEU A 93 16.86 -5.59 -12.40
CA LEU A 93 17.17 -4.38 -13.15
C LEU A 93 15.93 -3.83 -13.85
N PHE A 94 15.16 -4.70 -14.50
CA PHE A 94 13.97 -4.29 -15.23
C PHE A 94 12.85 -3.77 -14.31
N ILE A 95 12.67 -4.36 -13.12
CA ILE A 95 11.77 -3.82 -12.07
C ILE A 95 12.20 -2.41 -11.66
N ILE A 96 13.49 -2.21 -11.38
CA ILE A 96 14.02 -0.90 -10.96
C ILE A 96 13.86 0.13 -12.08
N LEU A 97 14.12 -0.26 -13.34
CA LEU A 97 13.94 0.61 -14.50
C LEU A 97 12.47 0.98 -14.71
N LEU A 98 11.56 0.01 -14.70
CA LEU A 98 10.12 0.26 -14.87
C LEU A 98 9.60 1.21 -13.78
N LEU A 99 10.06 1.04 -12.54
CA LEU A 99 9.67 1.93 -11.45
C LEU A 99 10.24 3.35 -11.62
N THR A 100 11.54 3.47 -11.87
CA THR A 100 12.23 4.77 -11.95
C THR A 100 11.96 5.52 -13.25
N LEU A 101 11.49 4.86 -14.30
CA LEU A 101 11.03 5.49 -15.54
C LEU A 101 9.52 5.81 -15.50
N SER A 102 8.79 5.36 -14.48
CA SER A 102 7.37 5.63 -14.36
C SER A 102 7.11 7.09 -13.97
N PRO A 103 6.25 7.82 -14.70
CA PRO A 103 5.82 9.17 -14.31
C PRO A 103 5.15 9.19 -12.93
N SER A 104 4.43 8.12 -12.58
CA SER A 104 3.76 7.96 -11.30
C SER A 104 4.76 8.02 -10.13
N PHE A 105 5.92 7.37 -10.26
CA PHE A 105 6.96 7.41 -9.23
C PHE A 105 7.46 8.83 -8.95
N TRP A 106 7.72 9.59 -10.01
CA TRP A 106 8.22 10.97 -9.89
C TRP A 106 7.15 11.94 -9.40
N TYR A 107 5.89 11.72 -9.79
CA TYR A 107 4.77 12.46 -9.24
C TYR A 107 4.66 12.25 -7.73
N GLU A 108 4.70 11.00 -7.25
CA GLU A 108 4.63 10.69 -5.82
C GLU A 108 5.81 11.32 -5.06
N ALA A 109 7.00 11.34 -5.68
CA ALA A 109 8.19 11.97 -5.13
C ALA A 109 8.03 13.48 -4.98
N ALA A 110 7.59 14.16 -6.06
CA ALA A 110 7.35 15.58 -6.07
C ALA A 110 6.24 15.99 -5.06
N ALA A 111 5.17 15.20 -5.01
CA ALA A 111 4.03 15.41 -4.12
C ALA A 111 4.30 15.00 -2.66
N ARG A 112 5.44 14.34 -2.39
CA ARG A 112 5.78 13.76 -1.07
C ARG A 112 4.66 12.86 -0.53
N SER A 113 4.01 12.13 -1.44
CA SER A 113 2.78 11.40 -1.15
C SER A 113 3.09 10.06 -0.48
N ASP A 114 2.40 9.75 0.62
CA ASP A 114 2.73 8.58 1.44
C ASP A 114 2.16 7.26 0.90
N LEU A 115 1.10 7.33 0.08
CA LEU A 115 0.28 6.18 -0.28
C LEU A 115 1.06 5.12 -1.06
N PHE A 116 1.80 5.54 -2.08
CA PHE A 116 2.56 4.63 -2.93
C PHE A 116 3.65 3.88 -2.13
N TYR A 117 4.34 4.56 -1.21
CA TYR A 117 5.40 3.95 -0.40
C TYR A 117 4.84 2.99 0.65
N ASN A 118 3.62 3.23 1.15
CA ASN A 118 2.94 2.27 2.01
C ASN A 118 2.75 0.92 1.28
N PHE A 119 2.30 0.94 0.03
CA PHE A 119 2.13 -0.27 -0.78
C PHE A 119 3.44 -0.91 -1.23
N ILE A 120 4.53 -0.14 -1.34
CA ILE A 120 5.89 -0.71 -1.46
C ILE A 120 6.21 -1.57 -0.23
N LEU A 121 5.98 -1.07 0.98
CA LEU A 121 6.25 -1.85 2.19
C LEU A 121 5.38 -3.11 2.27
N VAL A 122 4.11 -3.02 1.87
CA VAL A 122 3.22 -4.18 1.77
C VAL A 122 3.76 -5.23 0.80
N PHE A 123 4.18 -4.80 -0.39
CA PHE A 123 4.83 -5.69 -1.36
C PHE A 123 6.07 -6.36 -0.77
N ILE A 124 6.96 -5.59 -0.13
CA ILE A 124 8.18 -6.12 0.50
C ILE A 124 7.83 -7.15 1.57
N THR A 125 6.84 -6.89 2.41
CA THR A 125 6.40 -7.83 3.45
C THR A 125 5.86 -9.12 2.83
N ILE A 126 5.01 -9.04 1.81
CA ILE A 126 4.51 -10.23 1.10
C ILE A 126 5.66 -11.00 0.43
N LEU A 127 6.61 -10.31 -0.20
CA LEU A 127 7.80 -10.91 -0.79
C LEU A 127 8.64 -11.67 0.25
N ILE A 128 8.87 -11.08 1.43
CA ILE A 128 9.60 -11.70 2.54
C ILE A 128 8.86 -12.93 3.05
N ILE A 129 7.55 -12.84 3.30
CA ILE A 129 6.76 -13.96 3.84
C ILE A 129 6.73 -15.11 2.83
N ALA A 130 6.51 -14.81 1.54
CA ALA A 130 6.43 -15.81 0.47
C ALA A 130 7.77 -16.54 0.27
N ASN A 131 8.89 -15.80 0.18
CA ASN A 131 10.20 -16.43 -0.04
C ASN A 131 10.70 -17.23 1.17
N ASN A 132 10.44 -16.75 2.40
CA ASN A 132 10.79 -17.50 3.61
C ASN A 132 9.78 -18.61 3.95
N LYS A 133 8.76 -18.83 3.10
CA LYS A 133 7.73 -19.86 3.27
C LYS A 133 7.08 -19.81 4.66
N VAL A 134 6.88 -18.60 5.18
CA VAL A 134 6.27 -18.37 6.50
C VAL A 134 4.78 -18.67 6.39
N SER A 135 4.38 -19.83 6.90
CA SER A 135 3.00 -20.31 6.76
C SER A 135 2.10 -19.86 7.91
N LEU A 136 0.84 -19.59 7.61
CA LEU A 136 -0.23 -19.29 8.57
C LEU A 136 -0.44 -20.41 9.57
N GLN A 137 -0.26 -21.66 9.16
CA GLN A 137 -0.38 -22.82 10.02
C GLN A 137 0.66 -22.81 11.15
N LYS A 138 1.89 -22.36 10.89
CA LYS A 138 2.97 -22.34 11.90
C LYS A 138 3.06 -21.00 12.64
N ASN A 139 2.80 -19.90 11.93
CA ASN A 139 3.10 -18.54 12.40
C ASN A 139 1.83 -17.69 12.55
N THR A 140 0.75 -18.30 13.07
CA THR A 140 -0.57 -17.67 13.16
C THR A 140 -0.55 -16.34 13.91
N LEU A 141 0.13 -16.27 15.06
CA LEU A 141 0.22 -15.04 15.86
C LEU A 141 1.06 -13.96 15.16
N LEU A 142 2.23 -14.33 14.63
CA LEU A 142 3.12 -13.39 13.95
C LEU A 142 2.45 -12.78 12.72
N LEU A 143 1.86 -13.61 11.85
CA LEU A 143 1.16 -13.13 10.66
C LEU A 143 -0.08 -12.33 11.03
N GLY A 144 -0.81 -12.70 12.09
CA GLY A 144 -1.93 -11.92 12.60
C GLY A 144 -1.49 -10.54 13.07
N ALA A 145 -0.39 -10.45 13.81
CA ALA A 145 0.17 -9.18 14.28
C ALA A 145 0.64 -8.31 13.11
N ILE A 146 1.38 -8.88 12.14
CA ILE A 146 1.81 -8.17 10.92
C ILE A 146 0.59 -7.60 10.19
N CYS A 147 -0.43 -8.41 9.91
CA CYS A 147 -1.64 -7.96 9.24
C CYS A 147 -2.39 -6.88 10.03
N GLY A 148 -2.48 -6.99 11.36
CA GLY A 148 -3.11 -5.96 12.20
C GLY A 148 -2.36 -4.63 12.23
N LEU A 149 -1.02 -4.66 12.27
CA LEU A 149 -0.20 -3.45 12.20
C LEU A 149 -0.29 -2.77 10.83
N PHE A 150 -0.27 -3.55 9.73
CA PHE A 150 -0.47 -3.03 8.38
C PHE A 150 -1.90 -2.54 8.14
N MET A 151 -2.91 -3.19 8.73
CA MET A 151 -4.28 -2.67 8.72
C MET A 151 -4.35 -1.31 9.44
N SER A 152 -3.50 -1.08 10.44
CA SER A 152 -3.32 0.21 11.12
C SER A 152 -2.38 1.18 10.38
N THR A 153 -2.07 0.93 9.11
CA THR A 153 -1.57 1.99 8.22
C THR A 153 -2.71 2.59 7.41
N ARG A 154 -3.44 1.74 6.67
CA ARG A 154 -4.62 2.09 5.85
C ARG A 154 -5.50 0.86 5.64
N ILE A 155 -6.82 1.05 5.51
CA ILE A 155 -7.79 -0.04 5.29
C ILE A 155 -7.53 -0.78 3.96
N SER A 156 -7.11 -0.06 2.91
CA SER A 156 -6.90 -0.65 1.57
C SER A 156 -5.79 -1.72 1.53
N VAL A 157 -4.88 -1.73 2.51
CA VAL A 157 -3.84 -2.76 2.68
C VAL A 157 -4.42 -4.15 2.97
N ILE A 158 -5.68 -4.24 3.41
CA ILE A 158 -6.37 -5.52 3.60
C ILE A 158 -6.42 -6.32 2.30
N ILE A 159 -6.59 -5.67 1.14
CA ILE A 159 -6.74 -6.31 -0.18
C ILE A 159 -5.55 -7.23 -0.51
N PRO A 160 -4.29 -6.75 -0.55
CA PRO A 160 -3.14 -7.59 -0.88
C PRO A 160 -2.92 -8.73 0.13
N PHE A 161 -3.05 -8.47 1.43
CA PHE A 161 -2.90 -9.53 2.45
C PHE A 161 -4.01 -10.57 2.38
N PHE A 162 -5.25 -10.16 2.10
CA PHE A 162 -6.37 -11.07 1.93
C PHE A 162 -6.12 -12.01 0.74
N ILE A 163 -5.79 -11.48 -0.44
CA ILE A 163 -5.53 -12.30 -1.63
C ILE A 163 -4.41 -13.31 -1.38
N PHE A 164 -3.37 -12.87 -0.67
CA PHE A 164 -2.21 -13.70 -0.34
C PHE A 164 -2.52 -14.81 0.67
N LEU A 165 -3.14 -14.49 1.81
CA LEU A 165 -3.28 -15.41 2.94
C LEU A 165 -4.59 -16.23 2.93
N PHE A 166 -5.63 -15.78 2.21
CA PHE A 166 -6.93 -16.44 2.21
C PHE A 166 -6.90 -17.93 1.82
N PRO A 167 -6.10 -18.38 0.82
CA PRO A 167 -6.04 -19.79 0.45
C PRO A 167 -5.50 -20.69 1.54
N GLU A 168 -4.56 -20.20 2.36
CA GLU A 168 -4.10 -20.94 3.54
C GLU A 168 -5.11 -20.82 4.69
N PHE A 169 -5.70 -19.64 4.86
CA PHE A 169 -6.71 -19.37 5.88
C PHE A 169 -7.88 -20.36 5.82
N ILE A 170 -8.38 -20.71 4.63
CA ILE A 170 -9.50 -21.66 4.53
C ILE A 170 -9.13 -23.09 4.96
N LYS A 171 -7.84 -23.47 4.86
CA LYS A 171 -7.32 -24.82 5.13
C LYS A 171 -6.98 -25.07 6.61
N ILE A 172 -6.73 -24.02 7.39
CA ILE A 172 -6.35 -24.14 8.81
C ILE A 172 -7.57 -24.44 9.71
N SER A 173 -7.30 -24.96 10.92
CA SER A 173 -8.35 -25.30 11.89
C SER A 173 -9.10 -24.07 12.39
N VAL A 174 -10.36 -24.25 12.82
CA VAL A 174 -11.22 -23.16 13.33
C VAL A 174 -10.54 -22.40 14.48
N ARG A 175 -9.89 -23.11 15.40
CA ARG A 175 -9.12 -22.48 16.50
C ARG A 175 -8.06 -21.52 15.96
N LYS A 176 -7.28 -21.93 14.95
CA LYS A 176 -6.26 -21.07 14.34
C LYS A 176 -6.87 -19.91 13.56
N LYS A 177 -8.02 -20.10 12.90
CA LYS A 177 -8.77 -19.01 12.24
C LYS A 177 -9.15 -17.93 13.25
N LEU A 178 -9.73 -18.33 14.39
CA LEU A 178 -10.10 -17.41 15.47
C LEU A 178 -8.87 -16.76 16.10
N THR A 179 -7.79 -17.50 16.33
CA THR A 179 -6.53 -16.92 16.84
C THR A 179 -5.95 -15.89 15.88
N PHE A 180 -5.93 -16.18 14.57
CA PHE A 180 -5.44 -15.25 13.56
C PHE A 180 -6.25 -13.95 13.54
N ILE A 181 -7.58 -14.07 13.40
CA ILE A 181 -8.49 -12.92 13.38
C ILE A 181 -8.40 -12.12 14.68
N GLY A 182 -8.43 -12.80 15.83
CA GLY A 182 -8.29 -12.16 17.14
C GLY A 182 -6.96 -11.41 17.28
N THR A 183 -5.87 -11.95 16.74
CA THR A 183 -4.55 -11.28 16.78
C THR A 183 -4.51 -10.05 15.85
N ILE A 184 -5.14 -10.10 14.68
CA ILE A 184 -5.28 -8.94 13.79
C ILE A 184 -5.98 -7.81 14.53
N PHE A 185 -7.18 -8.08 15.08
CA PHE A 185 -7.95 -7.07 15.78
C PHE A 185 -7.26 -6.57 17.05
N LEU A 186 -6.56 -7.45 17.77
CA LEU A 186 -5.79 -7.06 18.95
C LEU A 186 -4.65 -6.12 18.58
N ALA A 187 -3.82 -6.47 17.59
CA ALA A 187 -2.72 -5.62 17.14
C ALA A 187 -3.22 -4.28 16.59
N PHE A 188 -4.31 -4.31 15.81
CA PHE A 188 -4.98 -3.11 15.33
C PHE A 188 -5.47 -2.25 16.50
N ALA A 189 -6.27 -2.78 17.43
CA ALA A 189 -6.81 -2.03 18.56
C ALA A 189 -5.70 -1.47 19.48
N LEU A 190 -4.66 -2.25 19.76
CA LEU A 190 -3.52 -1.82 20.57
C LEU A 190 -2.78 -0.62 19.96
N SER A 191 -2.71 -0.54 18.63
CA SER A 191 -2.09 0.62 17.97
C SER A 191 -2.86 1.93 18.16
N PHE A 192 -4.18 1.85 18.39
CA PHE A 192 -5.02 3.01 18.70
C PHE A 192 -5.15 3.27 20.19
N LEU A 193 -4.82 2.32 21.05
CA LEU A 193 -5.04 2.41 22.50
C LEU A 193 -4.50 3.71 23.12
N PRO A 194 -3.27 4.19 22.80
CA PRO A 194 -2.79 5.46 23.35
C PRO A 194 -3.67 6.65 22.97
N LEU A 195 -4.20 6.66 21.74
CA LEU A 195 -5.03 7.76 21.21
C LEU A 195 -6.46 7.69 21.76
N ILE A 196 -6.99 6.47 21.95
CA ILE A 196 -8.28 6.23 22.60
C ILE A 196 -8.26 6.79 24.03
N LEU A 197 -7.19 6.51 24.77
CA LEU A 197 -7.04 6.98 26.15
C LEU A 197 -6.80 8.48 26.25
N TRP A 198 -6.22 9.08 25.21
CA TRP A 198 -5.98 10.53 25.16
C TRP A 198 -7.27 11.30 24.87
N ASP A 199 -7.97 10.97 23.77
CA ASP A 199 -9.24 11.61 23.43
C ASP A 199 -10.12 10.69 22.58
N PHE A 200 -11.00 9.96 23.27
CA PHE A 200 -11.99 9.09 22.64
C PHE A 200 -12.95 9.85 21.71
N HIS A 201 -13.38 11.05 22.11
CA HIS A 201 -14.37 11.80 21.36
C HIS A 201 -13.77 12.23 20.02
N MET A 202 -12.54 12.74 20.03
CA MET A 202 -11.87 13.18 18.82
C MET A 202 -11.53 12.01 17.87
N LEU A 203 -11.29 10.80 18.40
CA LEU A 203 -11.02 9.63 17.57
C LEU A 203 -12.25 9.03 16.88
N PHE A 204 -13.41 9.01 17.55
CA PHE A 204 -14.57 8.26 17.07
C PHE A 204 -15.81 9.10 16.75
N LEU A 205 -15.97 10.25 17.41
CA LEU A 205 -17.18 11.07 17.31
C LEU A 205 -16.97 12.32 16.44
N PHE A 206 -15.72 12.72 16.21
CA PHE A 206 -15.40 13.81 15.31
C PHE A 206 -15.69 13.46 13.84
N GLU A 207 -16.33 14.36 13.10
CA GLU A 207 -16.77 14.11 11.73
C GLU A 207 -15.62 13.90 10.72
N PHE A 208 -14.44 14.43 11.00
CA PHE A 208 -13.23 14.23 10.18
C PHE A 208 -12.22 13.27 10.82
N ASN A 209 -12.70 12.34 11.64
CA ASN A 209 -11.84 11.31 12.20
C ASN A 209 -11.26 10.37 11.10
N PRO A 210 -10.12 9.69 11.34
CA PRO A 210 -9.45 8.92 10.30
C PRO A 210 -10.29 7.74 9.76
N PHE A 211 -11.22 7.18 10.55
CA PHE A 211 -12.12 6.11 10.07
C PHE A 211 -13.15 6.64 9.07
N VAL A 212 -13.72 7.82 9.33
CA VAL A 212 -14.65 8.47 8.41
C VAL A 212 -13.92 8.90 7.15
N LEU A 213 -12.73 9.50 7.26
CA LEU A 213 -11.96 9.94 6.08
C LEU A 213 -11.56 8.78 5.16
N GLN A 214 -11.24 7.61 5.70
CA GLN A 214 -10.94 6.42 4.89
C GLN A 214 -12.18 5.73 4.34
N SER A 215 -13.31 5.74 5.08
CA SER A 215 -14.54 5.06 4.65
C SER A 215 -15.42 5.91 3.72
N ARG A 216 -15.35 7.25 3.80
CA ARG A 216 -16.10 8.20 2.96
C ARG A 216 -15.91 7.98 1.47
N GLN A 217 -14.82 7.33 1.07
CA GLN A 217 -14.50 7.09 -0.33
C GLN A 217 -15.25 5.89 -0.92
N GLY A 218 -15.71 4.94 -0.10
CA GLY A 218 -16.35 3.70 -0.55
C GLY A 218 -17.81 3.57 -0.10
N ASN A 219 -18.62 2.94 -0.92
CA ASN A 219 -20.01 2.55 -0.62
C ASN A 219 -20.07 1.03 -0.30
N LEU A 220 -21.19 0.55 0.24
CA LEU A 220 -21.45 -0.88 0.42
C LEU A 220 -21.24 -1.69 -0.88
N PHE A 221 -21.58 -1.12 -2.03
CA PHE A 221 -21.33 -1.76 -3.33
C PHE A 221 -19.84 -1.94 -3.62
N ASP A 222 -19.00 -0.96 -3.28
CA ASP A 222 -17.54 -1.08 -3.39
C ASP A 222 -17.02 -2.21 -2.50
N VAL A 223 -17.54 -2.31 -1.27
CA VAL A 223 -17.18 -3.36 -0.31
C VAL A 223 -17.57 -4.76 -0.83
N ALA A 224 -18.80 -4.91 -1.34
CA ALA A 224 -19.24 -6.19 -1.90
C ALA A 224 -18.41 -6.58 -3.13
N PHE A 225 -18.13 -5.62 -4.01
CA PHE A 225 -17.31 -5.82 -5.20
C PHE A 225 -15.87 -6.23 -4.84
N ILE A 226 -15.22 -5.52 -3.91
CA ILE A 226 -13.84 -5.83 -3.52
C ILE A 226 -13.73 -7.19 -2.82
N ILE A 227 -14.71 -7.56 -1.99
CA ILE A 227 -14.73 -8.91 -1.37
C ILE A 227 -14.85 -9.97 -2.46
N GLY A 228 -15.77 -9.81 -3.40
CA GLY A 228 -15.99 -10.75 -4.50
C GLY A 228 -14.74 -10.96 -5.35
N ILE A 229 -14.12 -9.88 -5.81
CA ILE A 229 -12.92 -9.95 -6.65
C ILE A 229 -11.71 -10.49 -5.87
N SER A 230 -11.54 -10.11 -4.60
CA SER A 230 -10.43 -10.59 -3.76
C SER A 230 -10.56 -12.08 -3.48
N VAL A 231 -11.75 -12.59 -3.18
CA VAL A 231 -12.00 -14.04 -3.04
C VAL A 231 -11.75 -14.74 -4.36
N PHE A 232 -12.29 -14.24 -5.48
CA PHE A 232 -12.11 -14.82 -6.81
C PHE A 232 -10.64 -15.01 -7.19
N PHE A 233 -9.82 -13.99 -6.92
CA PHE A 233 -8.40 -14.00 -7.23
C PHE A 233 -7.56 -14.82 -6.24
N SER A 234 -7.89 -14.74 -4.95
CA SER A 234 -7.19 -15.52 -3.92
C SER A 234 -7.20 -17.02 -4.25
N LEU A 235 -8.32 -17.55 -4.74
CA LEU A 235 -8.46 -18.98 -5.04
C LEU A 235 -7.76 -19.41 -6.34
N ARG A 236 -7.26 -18.48 -7.16
CA ARG A 236 -6.72 -18.76 -8.51
C ARG A 236 -5.21 -18.62 -8.64
N TRP A 237 -4.53 -17.97 -7.70
CA TRP A 237 -3.09 -17.72 -7.88
C TRP A 237 -2.22 -18.97 -7.71
N GLN A 238 -2.73 -20.04 -7.08
CA GLN A 238 -2.15 -21.40 -7.07
C GLN A 238 -0.66 -21.45 -6.66
N ASP A 239 -0.29 -20.76 -5.59
CA ASP A 239 1.10 -20.71 -5.11
C ASP A 239 2.12 -20.11 -6.12
N ASN A 240 1.65 -19.50 -7.22
CA ASN A 240 2.47 -18.83 -8.22
C ASN A 240 2.61 -17.34 -7.90
N PHE A 241 3.78 -16.94 -7.40
CA PHE A 241 4.03 -15.56 -6.97
C PHE A 241 3.83 -14.52 -8.09
N PHE A 242 4.06 -14.87 -9.36
CA PHE A 242 3.73 -13.97 -10.47
C PHE A 242 2.22 -13.72 -10.56
N ARG A 243 1.39 -14.77 -10.53
CA ARG A 243 -0.07 -14.62 -10.56
C ARG A 243 -0.60 -13.88 -9.32
N LEU A 244 0.02 -14.09 -8.16
CA LEU A 244 -0.33 -13.35 -6.95
C LEU A 244 -0.19 -11.84 -7.15
N ASN A 245 0.96 -11.40 -7.64
CA ASN A 245 1.22 -9.97 -7.89
C ASN A 245 0.28 -9.41 -8.97
N GLU A 246 0.07 -10.17 -10.04
CA GLU A 246 -0.85 -9.79 -11.11
C GLU A 246 -2.26 -9.58 -10.58
N TYR A 247 -2.77 -10.51 -9.78
CA TYR A 247 -4.11 -10.43 -9.21
C TYR A 247 -4.27 -9.36 -8.14
N ILE A 248 -3.25 -9.10 -7.32
CA ILE A 248 -3.26 -7.98 -6.38
C ILE A 248 -3.32 -6.66 -7.17
N ALA A 249 -2.51 -6.50 -8.21
CA ALA A 249 -2.51 -5.31 -9.05
C ALA A 249 -3.89 -5.09 -9.69
N PHE A 250 -4.48 -6.14 -10.27
CA PHE A 250 -5.81 -6.08 -10.85
C PHE A 250 -6.91 -5.79 -9.83
N ALA A 251 -6.86 -6.39 -8.63
CA ALA A 251 -7.84 -6.14 -7.59
C ALA A 251 -7.82 -4.69 -7.12
N LEU A 252 -6.63 -4.12 -6.88
CA LEU A 252 -6.48 -2.73 -6.47
C LEU A 252 -6.92 -1.77 -7.58
N PHE A 253 -6.50 -2.02 -8.83
CA PHE A 253 -6.94 -1.24 -9.98
C PHE A 253 -8.46 -1.28 -10.15
N ALA A 254 -9.05 -2.47 -10.13
CA ALA A 254 -10.49 -2.67 -10.31
C ALA A 254 -11.29 -2.00 -9.19
N PHE A 255 -10.82 -2.07 -7.94
CA PHE A 255 -11.44 -1.38 -6.81
C PHE A 255 -11.52 0.12 -7.05
N ILE A 256 -10.39 0.74 -7.39
CA ILE A 256 -10.33 2.19 -7.61
C ILE A 256 -11.18 2.58 -8.81
N ALA A 257 -11.06 1.85 -9.92
CA ALA A 257 -11.86 2.08 -11.13
C ALA A 257 -13.36 1.96 -10.86
N PHE A 258 -13.78 0.95 -10.09
CA PHE A 258 -15.20 0.75 -9.75
C PHE A 258 -15.73 1.87 -8.84
N THR A 259 -14.95 2.29 -7.84
CA THR A 259 -15.29 3.43 -6.98
C THR A 259 -15.41 4.73 -7.80
N TYR A 260 -14.53 4.94 -8.78
CA TYR A 260 -14.68 6.05 -9.72
C TYR A 260 -16.00 5.95 -10.48
N LEU A 261 -16.31 4.80 -11.10
CA LEU A 261 -17.55 4.61 -11.85
C LEU A 261 -18.80 4.90 -11.01
N ILE A 262 -18.85 4.46 -9.75
CA ILE A 262 -19.96 4.78 -8.84
C ILE A 262 -20.06 6.29 -8.57
N LYS A 263 -18.92 6.95 -8.34
CA LYS A 263 -18.88 8.41 -8.14
C LYS A 263 -19.32 9.18 -9.40
N LEU A 264 -18.95 8.69 -10.59
CA LEU A 264 -19.38 9.28 -11.86
C LEU A 264 -20.90 9.20 -12.04
N ILE A 265 -21.54 8.13 -11.56
CA ILE A 265 -23.00 7.97 -11.67
C ILE A 265 -23.72 8.84 -10.63
N SER A 266 -23.09 9.12 -9.48
CA SER A 266 -23.72 9.80 -8.33
C SER A 266 -23.43 11.31 -8.22
N SER A 267 -22.46 11.84 -8.97
CA SER A 267 -22.02 13.24 -8.86
C SER A 267 -21.42 13.78 -10.17
N ASN A 268 -21.33 15.12 -10.32
CA ASN A 268 -20.79 15.75 -11.51
C ASN A 268 -19.34 15.32 -11.79
N PHE A 269 -19.08 14.83 -13.01
CA PHE A 269 -17.82 14.20 -13.45
C PHE A 269 -16.58 15.08 -13.29
N ALA A 270 -16.66 16.35 -13.66
CA ALA A 270 -15.51 17.26 -13.71
C ALA A 270 -14.96 17.63 -12.32
N ASP A 271 -15.84 17.79 -11.34
CA ASP A 271 -15.46 18.20 -9.99
C ASP A 271 -14.78 17.06 -9.20
N ASN A 272 -14.95 15.80 -9.59
CA ASN A 272 -14.44 14.65 -8.84
C ASN A 272 -13.09 14.08 -9.30
N ILE A 273 -12.73 14.24 -10.57
CA ILE A 273 -11.46 13.71 -11.10
C ILE A 273 -10.27 14.53 -10.60
N PHE A 274 -10.50 15.83 -10.37
CA PHE A 274 -9.47 16.78 -9.93
C PHE A 274 -9.71 17.37 -8.54
N SER A 275 -10.78 16.98 -7.84
CA SER A 275 -10.92 17.37 -6.42
C SER A 275 -10.04 16.51 -5.52
N SER A 276 -9.60 17.14 -4.44
CA SER A 276 -8.69 16.59 -3.42
C SER A 276 -9.22 15.36 -2.68
N ALA A 277 -10.49 14.99 -2.83
CA ALA A 277 -11.10 13.92 -2.03
C ALA A 277 -10.76 12.50 -2.51
N TYR A 278 -10.55 12.29 -3.82
CA TYR A 278 -10.20 10.99 -4.40
C TYR A 278 -9.55 11.16 -5.79
N ASP A 279 -8.24 11.37 -5.81
CA ASP A 279 -7.48 11.69 -7.02
C ASP A 279 -6.93 10.44 -7.75
N ILE A 280 -6.52 10.62 -9.00
CA ILE A 280 -6.05 9.52 -9.87
C ILE A 280 -4.84 8.75 -9.30
N THR A 281 -4.14 9.32 -8.32
CA THR A 281 -2.93 8.73 -7.75
C THR A 281 -3.24 7.52 -6.88
N TYR A 282 -4.51 7.29 -6.51
CA TYR A 282 -4.92 6.08 -5.81
C TYR A 282 -4.57 4.82 -6.62
N PHE A 283 -4.57 4.89 -7.96
CA PHE A 283 -4.13 3.79 -8.83
C PHE A 283 -2.68 3.36 -8.55
N ASN A 284 -1.86 4.21 -7.93
CA ASN A 284 -0.49 3.91 -7.56
C ASN A 284 -0.40 2.82 -6.48
N MET A 285 -1.48 2.51 -5.73
CA MET A 285 -1.50 1.38 -4.78
C MET A 285 -1.10 0.05 -5.45
N GLY A 286 -1.56 -0.19 -6.69
CA GLY A 286 -1.29 -1.43 -7.43
C GLY A 286 0.09 -1.48 -8.10
N MET A 287 0.81 -0.35 -8.17
CA MET A 287 2.03 -0.21 -8.99
C MET A 287 3.17 -1.15 -8.60
N PRO A 288 3.52 -1.37 -7.31
CA PRO A 288 4.62 -2.28 -6.95
C PRO A 288 4.38 -3.70 -7.47
N PHE A 289 3.13 -4.16 -7.38
CA PHE A 289 2.71 -5.49 -7.83
C PHE A 289 2.63 -5.59 -9.36
N LEU A 290 2.14 -4.53 -10.02
CA LEU A 290 2.07 -4.45 -11.48
C LEU A 290 3.46 -4.49 -12.11
N ILE A 291 4.39 -3.68 -11.60
CA ILE A 291 5.76 -3.59 -12.13
C ILE A 291 6.46 -4.95 -12.00
N TYR A 292 6.34 -5.61 -10.84
CA TYR A 292 6.89 -6.95 -10.65
C TYR A 292 6.33 -7.97 -11.66
N SER A 293 5.02 -7.88 -11.92
CA SER A 293 4.33 -8.75 -12.87
C SER A 293 4.81 -8.49 -14.30
N LEU A 294 4.81 -7.23 -14.75
CA LEU A 294 5.30 -6.85 -16.08
C LEU A 294 6.74 -7.32 -16.31
N ALA A 295 7.61 -7.16 -15.30
CA ALA A 295 8.98 -7.60 -15.42
C ALA A 295 9.13 -9.11 -15.55
N THR A 296 8.31 -9.86 -14.82
CA THR A 296 8.29 -11.33 -14.93
C THR A 296 7.74 -11.78 -16.29
N ALA A 297 6.68 -11.14 -16.79
CA ALA A 297 6.06 -11.47 -18.07
C ALA A 297 7.02 -11.22 -19.25
N PHE A 298 7.74 -10.10 -19.24
CA PHE A 298 8.73 -9.76 -20.26
C PHE A 298 9.81 -10.84 -20.40
N LEU A 299 10.37 -11.31 -19.28
CA LEU A 299 11.42 -12.33 -19.30
C LEU A 299 10.93 -13.70 -19.76
N ARG A 300 9.74 -14.11 -19.30
CA ARG A 300 9.12 -15.37 -19.77
C ARG A 300 8.97 -15.38 -21.29
N ASN A 301 8.47 -14.29 -21.88
CA ASN A 301 8.29 -14.19 -23.33
C ASN A 301 9.64 -14.25 -24.09
N ASN A 302 10.70 -13.67 -23.51
CA ASN A 302 12.04 -13.72 -24.11
C ASN A 302 12.66 -15.12 -24.04
N GLU A 303 12.43 -15.88 -22.97
CA GLU A 303 12.87 -17.28 -22.85
C GLU A 303 12.17 -18.17 -23.90
N TYR A 304 10.84 -18.07 -24.03
CA TYR A 304 10.10 -18.77 -25.09
C TYR A 304 10.58 -18.43 -26.51
N SER A 305 10.95 -17.17 -26.76
CA SER A 305 11.47 -16.74 -28.07
C SER A 305 12.87 -17.31 -28.36
N LYS A 306 13.71 -17.49 -27.33
CA LYS A 306 15.04 -18.10 -27.49
C LYS A 306 14.93 -19.61 -27.75
N ASP A 307 14.06 -20.32 -27.04
CA ASP A 307 13.89 -21.76 -27.19
C ASP A 307 13.26 -22.13 -28.54
N SER A 308 12.29 -21.34 -29.02
CA SER A 308 11.69 -21.52 -30.36
C SER A 308 12.70 -21.28 -31.49
N LYS A 309 13.60 -20.30 -31.35
CA LYS A 309 14.70 -20.09 -32.32
C LYS A 309 15.74 -21.21 -32.28
N LYS A 310 16.08 -21.72 -31.10
CA LYS A 310 17.01 -22.85 -30.97
C LYS A 310 16.44 -24.14 -31.57
N ALA A 311 15.16 -24.43 -31.33
CA ALA A 311 14.46 -25.58 -31.91
C ALA A 311 14.29 -25.49 -33.44
N PHE A 312 14.38 -24.29 -34.02
CA PHE A 312 14.40 -24.09 -35.47
C PHE A 312 15.79 -24.34 -36.06
N LEU A 313 16.85 -23.90 -35.37
CA LEU A 313 18.24 -24.08 -35.80
C LEU A 313 18.78 -25.51 -35.63
N ASP A 314 18.26 -26.29 -34.68
CA ASP A 314 18.64 -27.70 -34.47
C ASP A 314 17.94 -28.67 -35.46
N LYS A 315 17.14 -28.15 -36.41
CA LYS A 315 16.43 -28.94 -37.44
C LYS A 315 17.05 -28.86 -38.85
N ASP A 316 18.12 -28.08 -39.01
CA ASP A 316 18.90 -27.93 -40.25
C ASP A 316 20.28 -28.58 -40.12
#